data_AF-A0A8J6Y2S2-F1
#
_entry.id   AF-A0A8J6Y2S2-F1
#
_cell.length_a   1.000
_cell.length_b   1.000
_cell.length_c   1.000
_cell.angle_alpha   90.00
_cell.angle_beta   90.00
_cell.angle_gamma   90.00
#
_symmetry.space_group_name_H-M   'P 1'
#
loop_
_entity.id
_entity.type
_entity.pdbx_description
1 polymer ?
#
loop_
_entity_poly.entity_id
_entity_poly.type
_entity_poly.pdbx_seq_one_letter_code
_entity_poly.pdbx_strand_id
1 'polypeptide(L)'
;MTIFSFLTSRMRLPKLLIFVAGIVLTLFFNSISTPSQTLTRDKFLWPFASTSPWNMPIGSDARYIAANIEKAQYAGADLEFFYKLKQSDPERPVYAPGAWGEGRCNGTQSMGISLPFPDNIIVPDATKVPFSTPNNASAFLMPDGKRLVQLSPLARCQPGGSIYGFRYSSPTEPDGMIDIYGAGIGGAHFGSRLSSIGGSIRKGELIGNKPIRHALKVLIWGEKYLHYSKSIPGFRWPATGADNYAADHYHGKNPALVQGSLLAIPPSETEASLNLKTPAAKKLFHALQDYGAYIVDDAYWDCHYFSMEKEALEEFQNTYGYGFQDTSGEFYEDFMKLFQTLYIVDNNGSNSIGGGGTPRQPLAPPIGN
;
A
#
# COMPACT_ATOMS: atom_id res chain seq x y z
N MET A 1 5.81 94.57 -20.45
CA MET A 1 5.03 95.08 -19.30
C MET A 1 4.63 93.90 -18.42
N THR A 2 5.30 93.75 -17.28
CA THR A 2 4.71 93.57 -15.93
C THR A 2 3.17 93.63 -15.86
N ILE A 3 2.40 92.80 -15.15
CA ILE A 3 2.48 92.33 -13.75
C ILE A 3 1.50 91.15 -13.47
N PHE A 4 1.88 90.36 -12.47
CA PHE A 4 1.26 89.26 -11.72
C PHE A 4 -0.23 89.34 -11.30
N SER A 5 -0.80 88.15 -11.03
CA SER A 5 -1.54 87.87 -9.79
C SER A 5 -1.54 86.37 -9.45
N PHE A 6 -1.06 86.05 -8.24
CA PHE A 6 -1.00 84.74 -7.56
C PHE A 6 -2.14 84.66 -6.53
N LEU A 7 -2.74 83.49 -6.30
CA LEU A 7 -3.19 82.99 -4.97
C LEU A 7 -3.65 81.52 -5.07
N THR A 8 -2.81 80.56 -4.65
CA THR A 8 -2.89 79.74 -3.41
C THR A 8 -3.80 78.50 -3.42
N SER A 9 -3.18 77.33 -3.22
CA SER A 9 -3.74 76.23 -2.42
C SER A 9 -2.63 75.30 -1.93
N ARG A 10 -1.94 75.73 -0.86
CA ARG A 10 -0.81 75.06 -0.19
C ARG A 10 -1.25 73.96 0.79
N MET A 11 -2.35 73.25 0.54
CA MET A 11 -2.94 72.29 1.51
C MET A 11 -3.22 70.88 0.99
N ARG A 12 -2.77 70.51 -0.22
CA ARG A 12 -3.04 69.17 -0.78
C ARG A 12 -1.94 68.12 -0.61
N LEU A 13 -0.69 68.53 -0.36
CA LEU A 13 0.43 67.60 -0.27
C LEU A 13 0.49 66.77 1.04
N PRO A 14 0.25 67.34 2.25
CA PRO A 14 0.42 66.56 3.48
C PRO A 14 -0.71 65.54 3.71
N LYS A 15 -1.93 65.80 3.22
CA LYS A 15 -3.06 64.84 3.31
C LYS A 15 -2.88 63.64 2.37
N LEU A 16 -2.26 63.84 1.20
CA LEU A 16 -1.96 62.77 0.25
C LEU A 16 -0.86 61.84 0.79
N LEU A 17 0.17 62.40 1.43
CA LEU A 17 1.25 61.62 2.06
C LEU A 17 0.74 60.76 3.23
N ILE A 18 -0.16 61.27 4.07
CA ILE A 18 -0.76 60.50 5.17
C ILE A 18 -1.66 59.36 4.64
N PHE A 19 -2.42 59.61 3.56
CA PHE A 19 -3.26 58.59 2.92
C PHE A 19 -2.44 57.48 2.26
N VAL A 20 -1.36 57.84 1.56
CA VAL A 20 -0.44 56.87 0.93
C VAL A 20 0.32 56.08 2.00
N ALA A 21 0.78 56.71 3.09
CA ALA A 21 1.41 56.01 4.20
C ALA A 21 0.46 55.02 4.90
N GLY A 22 -0.83 55.34 5.02
CA GLY A 22 -1.84 54.44 5.57
C GLY A 22 -2.16 53.23 4.68
N ILE A 23 -2.13 53.39 3.35
CA ILE A 23 -2.29 52.29 2.38
C ILE A 23 -1.06 51.39 2.36
N VAL A 24 0.14 51.97 2.43
CA VAL A 24 1.39 51.20 2.52
C VAL A 24 1.43 50.41 3.83
N LEU A 25 1.02 50.99 4.96
CA LEU A 25 0.99 50.28 6.25
C LEU A 25 -0.02 49.12 6.25
N THR A 26 -1.19 49.28 5.63
CA THR A 26 -2.20 48.21 5.53
C THR A 26 -1.81 47.10 4.53
N LEU A 27 -1.01 47.41 3.51
CA LEU A 27 -0.43 46.41 2.60
C LEU A 27 0.75 45.64 3.24
N PHE A 28 1.52 46.26 4.14
CA PHE A 28 2.59 45.59 4.87
C PHE A 28 2.08 44.64 5.97
N PHE A 29 0.96 44.95 6.65
CA PHE A 29 0.41 44.08 7.70
C PHE A 29 -0.48 42.93 7.19
N ASN A 30 -0.97 42.97 5.95
CA ASN A 30 -1.72 41.86 5.33
C ASN A 30 -0.83 40.83 4.61
N SER A 31 0.49 41.00 4.65
CA SER A 31 1.46 40.09 4.05
C SER A 31 2.16 39.20 5.09
N ILE A 32 1.52 38.96 6.24
CA ILE A 32 1.94 37.87 7.12
C ILE A 32 1.40 36.59 6.46
N SER A 33 2.24 35.96 5.65
CA SER A 33 2.02 34.60 5.19
C SER A 33 1.81 33.73 6.42
N THR A 34 0.56 33.35 6.70
CA THR A 34 0.28 32.28 7.65
C THR A 34 1.13 31.09 7.21
N PRO A 35 1.95 30.48 8.09
CA PRO A 35 2.72 29.31 7.70
C PRO A 35 1.75 28.29 7.13
N SER A 36 1.90 27.96 5.84
CA SER A 36 1.14 26.89 5.22
C SER A 36 1.43 25.65 6.06
N GLN A 37 0.43 25.17 6.81
CA GLN A 37 0.58 23.98 7.62
C GLN A 37 1.00 22.87 6.67
N THR A 38 2.24 22.39 6.82
CA THR A 38 2.74 21.30 6.00
C THR A 38 1.80 20.13 6.20
N LEU A 39 1.15 19.68 5.13
CA LEU A 39 0.30 18.50 5.18
C LEU A 39 1.17 17.33 5.66
N THR A 40 0.73 16.64 6.70
CA THR A 40 1.39 15.44 7.20
C THR A 40 0.46 14.24 7.11
N ARG A 41 1.03 13.03 7.24
CA ARG A 41 0.26 11.77 7.28
C ARG A 41 0.51 10.97 8.55
N ASP A 42 -0.42 10.07 8.86
CA ASP A 42 -0.28 9.08 9.93
C ASP A 42 0.58 7.91 9.45
N LYS A 43 1.68 7.62 10.17
CA LYS A 43 2.63 6.56 9.81
C LYS A 43 2.07 5.15 9.78
N PHE A 44 0.96 4.88 10.44
CA PHE A 44 0.39 3.53 10.48
C PHE A 44 -0.68 3.32 9.42
N LEU A 45 -1.43 4.38 9.09
CA LEU A 45 -2.39 4.34 7.99
C LEU A 45 -1.69 4.45 6.63
N TRP A 46 -0.60 5.20 6.56
CA TRP A 46 0.22 5.36 5.37
C TRP A 46 1.68 5.28 5.81
N PRO A 47 2.28 4.07 5.87
CA PRO A 47 3.63 3.85 6.38
C PRO A 47 4.74 4.19 5.40
N PHE A 48 5.98 4.14 5.90
CA PHE A 48 7.24 4.23 5.17
C PHE A 48 7.59 5.60 4.61
N ALA A 49 8.85 5.80 4.22
CA ALA A 49 9.34 7.04 3.61
C ALA A 49 8.55 7.41 2.35
N SER A 50 8.50 8.69 1.99
CA SER A 50 7.87 9.14 0.74
C SER A 50 8.54 8.59 -0.52
N THR A 51 9.80 8.16 -0.40
CA THR A 51 10.59 7.51 -1.44
C THR A 51 10.51 5.97 -1.40
N SER A 52 9.70 5.41 -0.51
CA SER A 52 9.43 3.97 -0.47
C SER A 52 8.81 3.49 -1.79
N PRO A 53 9.09 2.26 -2.26
CA PRO A 53 8.34 1.64 -3.36
C PRO A 53 6.82 1.68 -3.15
N TRP A 54 6.35 1.63 -1.90
CA TRP A 54 4.92 1.70 -1.58
C TRP A 54 4.32 3.10 -1.80
N ASN A 55 5.13 4.15 -1.75
CA ASN A 55 4.66 5.54 -1.78
C ASN A 55 5.07 6.30 -3.05
N MET A 56 5.87 5.66 -3.91
CA MET A 56 6.36 6.26 -5.14
C MET A 56 5.30 6.16 -6.25
N PRO A 57 4.85 7.29 -6.83
CA PRO A 57 4.01 7.27 -8.01
C PRO A 57 4.76 6.75 -9.23
N ILE A 58 4.04 6.23 -10.22
CA ILE A 58 4.59 5.93 -11.53
C ILE A 58 5.19 7.20 -12.12
N GLY A 59 6.36 7.08 -12.73
CA GLY A 59 7.09 8.21 -13.31
C GLY A 59 6.92 8.32 -14.82
N SER A 60 7.23 9.50 -15.38
CA SER A 60 7.11 9.80 -16.82
C SER A 60 7.96 8.90 -17.72
N ASP A 61 9.03 8.32 -17.17
CA ASP A 61 9.99 7.52 -17.94
C ASP A 61 9.69 6.02 -17.81
N ALA A 62 8.56 5.65 -17.21
CA ALA A 62 8.09 4.28 -17.09
C ALA A 62 8.00 3.58 -18.45
N ARG A 63 8.64 2.41 -18.55
CA ARG A 63 8.64 1.56 -19.74
C ARG A 63 7.70 0.39 -19.53
N TYR A 64 6.61 0.41 -20.26
CA TYR A 64 5.56 -0.60 -20.17
C TYR A 64 5.85 -1.76 -21.14
N ILE A 65 5.81 -2.98 -20.64
CA ILE A 65 5.77 -4.21 -21.46
C ILE A 65 4.56 -5.04 -21.05
N ALA A 66 4.02 -5.82 -21.98
CA ALA A 66 2.78 -6.55 -21.75
C ALA A 66 2.94 -7.59 -20.63
N ALA A 67 2.06 -7.57 -19.64
CA ALA A 67 1.95 -8.65 -18.65
C ALA A 67 1.16 -9.85 -19.21
N ASN A 68 0.21 -9.59 -20.13
CA ASN A 68 -0.70 -10.57 -20.70
C ASN A 68 -1.47 -11.37 -19.64
N ILE A 69 -1.90 -10.70 -18.58
CA ILE A 69 -2.75 -11.29 -17.56
C ILE A 69 -4.14 -11.47 -18.15
N GLU A 70 -4.69 -12.68 -18.08
CA GLU A 70 -6.02 -12.98 -18.59
C GLU A 70 -7.06 -12.85 -17.48
N LYS A 71 -8.35 -12.88 -17.86
CA LYS A 71 -9.44 -13.01 -16.89
C LYS A 71 -9.28 -14.29 -16.08
N ALA A 72 -9.41 -14.19 -14.76
CA ALA A 72 -9.38 -15.32 -13.83
C ALA A 72 -10.80 -15.72 -13.40
N GLN A 73 -10.96 -16.92 -12.86
CA GLN A 73 -12.24 -17.42 -12.36
C GLN A 73 -12.74 -16.67 -11.12
N TYR A 74 -11.84 -16.15 -10.29
CA TYR A 74 -12.20 -15.54 -9.01
C TYR A 74 -11.53 -14.18 -8.82
N ALA A 75 -12.28 -13.21 -8.30
CA ALA A 75 -11.75 -12.01 -7.69
C ALA A 75 -11.67 -12.24 -6.18
N GLY A 76 -10.52 -11.98 -5.57
CA GLY A 76 -10.28 -12.28 -4.16
C GLY A 76 -9.68 -11.12 -3.38
N ALA A 77 -9.75 -11.23 -2.05
CA ALA A 77 -9.03 -10.39 -1.11
C ALA A 77 -8.02 -11.24 -0.34
N ASP A 78 -6.75 -10.87 -0.40
CA ASP A 78 -5.74 -11.44 0.50
C ASP A 78 -5.78 -10.65 1.81
N LEU A 79 -6.26 -11.30 2.88
CA LEU A 79 -6.60 -10.61 4.12
C LEU A 79 -5.40 -10.39 5.02
N GLU A 80 -5.30 -9.17 5.55
CA GLU A 80 -4.18 -8.75 6.37
C GLU A 80 -4.63 -8.07 7.67
N PHE A 81 -3.77 -8.14 8.68
CA PHE A 81 -4.08 -7.75 10.05
C PHE A 81 -3.05 -6.77 10.60
N PHE A 82 -3.51 -5.59 11.03
CA PHE A 82 -2.65 -4.52 11.49
C PHE A 82 -3.02 -4.07 12.89
N TYR A 83 -2.05 -4.04 13.79
CA TYR A 83 -2.26 -3.64 15.18
C TYR A 83 -1.25 -2.61 15.67
N LYS A 84 -1.75 -1.55 16.33
CA LYS A 84 -0.91 -0.65 17.15
C LYS A 84 -0.86 -1.21 18.57
N LEU A 85 0.30 -1.68 19.00
CA LEU A 85 0.48 -2.31 20.31
C LEU A 85 0.62 -1.25 21.41
N LYS A 86 0.11 -1.56 22.61
CA LYS A 86 0.26 -0.70 23.79
C LYS A 86 1.06 -1.42 24.85
N GLN A 87 1.98 -0.71 25.51
CA GLN A 87 2.77 -1.29 26.60
C GLN A 87 1.91 -1.80 27.78
N SER A 88 0.67 -1.32 27.91
CA SER A 88 -0.28 -1.77 28.93
C SER A 88 -0.93 -3.12 28.64
N ASP A 89 -0.84 -3.61 27.41
CA ASP A 89 -1.43 -4.89 27.02
C ASP A 89 -0.56 -6.05 27.55
N PRO A 90 -1.15 -7.22 27.86
CA PRO A 90 -0.40 -8.36 28.37
C PRO A 90 0.58 -8.90 27.31
N GLU A 91 1.79 -9.25 27.74
CA GLU A 91 2.78 -9.90 26.88
C GLU A 91 2.34 -11.32 26.52
N ARG A 92 2.24 -11.58 25.21
CA ARG A 92 1.85 -12.88 24.67
C ARG A 92 2.99 -13.47 23.85
N PRO A 93 3.44 -14.71 24.16
CA PRO A 93 4.51 -15.34 23.40
C PRO A 93 4.07 -15.60 21.96
N VAL A 94 5.01 -15.51 21.03
CA VAL A 94 4.82 -15.87 19.62
C VAL A 94 5.45 -17.23 19.34
N TYR A 95 4.68 -18.12 18.73
CA TYR A 95 5.13 -19.42 18.24
C TYR A 95 5.04 -19.49 16.72
N ALA A 96 5.90 -20.29 16.10
CA ALA A 96 5.70 -20.74 14.74
C ALA A 96 4.36 -21.48 14.66
N PRO A 97 3.60 -21.33 13.58
CA PRO A 97 2.34 -22.05 13.41
C PRO A 97 2.59 -23.57 13.31
N GLY A 98 1.64 -24.38 13.77
CA GLY A 98 1.72 -25.84 13.66
C GLY A 98 1.57 -26.36 12.22
N ALA A 99 0.92 -25.58 11.36
CA ALA A 99 0.74 -25.84 9.94
C ALA A 99 0.52 -24.52 9.19
N TRP A 100 0.68 -24.54 7.87
CA TRP A 100 0.30 -23.40 7.01
C TRP A 100 -1.22 -23.30 6.84
N GLY A 101 -1.91 -24.45 6.72
CA GLY A 101 -3.37 -24.59 6.77
C GLY A 101 -3.89 -24.80 8.20
N GLU A 102 -5.02 -25.48 8.34
CA GLU A 102 -5.66 -25.79 9.63
C GLU A 102 -4.68 -26.39 10.66
N GLY A 103 -4.76 -25.93 11.91
CA GLY A 103 -3.86 -26.32 12.99
C GLY A 103 -2.74 -25.30 13.25
N ARG A 104 -2.88 -24.04 12.81
CA ARG A 104 -1.89 -22.97 13.06
C ARG A 104 -1.62 -22.80 14.54
N CYS A 105 -2.67 -22.89 15.36
CA CYS A 105 -2.61 -22.70 16.81
C CYS A 105 -2.05 -23.87 17.62
N ASN A 106 -1.57 -24.94 16.97
CA ASN A 106 -0.97 -26.10 17.64
C ASN A 106 0.56 -26.06 17.64
N GLY A 107 1.16 -25.01 17.09
CA GLY A 107 2.60 -24.86 17.04
C GLY A 107 3.23 -24.68 18.42
N THR A 108 4.44 -25.22 18.62
CA THR A 108 5.12 -25.19 19.92
C THR A 108 6.52 -24.59 19.83
N GLN A 109 7.04 -24.38 18.62
CA GLN A 109 8.35 -23.78 18.41
C GLN A 109 8.29 -22.27 18.66
N SER A 110 9.01 -21.79 19.66
CA SER A 110 9.05 -20.35 19.98
C SER A 110 9.71 -19.54 18.85
N MET A 111 9.19 -18.34 18.59
CA MET A 111 9.83 -17.35 17.71
C MET A 111 10.76 -16.38 18.44
N GLY A 112 11.04 -16.66 19.72
CA GLY A 112 11.97 -15.87 20.52
C GLY A 112 11.50 -14.46 20.82
N ILE A 113 10.20 -14.19 20.70
CA ILE A 113 9.57 -12.90 21.00
C ILE A 113 8.25 -13.06 21.72
N SER A 114 7.87 -12.00 22.42
CA SER A 114 6.52 -11.74 22.92
C SER A 114 6.05 -10.39 22.40
N LEU A 115 4.74 -10.25 22.24
CA LEU A 115 4.10 -9.00 21.85
C LEU A 115 3.09 -8.58 22.92
N PRO A 116 3.04 -7.31 23.35
CA PRO A 116 1.99 -6.81 24.22
C PRO A 116 0.70 -6.69 23.41
N PHE A 117 -0.19 -7.68 23.54
CA PHE A 117 -1.33 -7.86 22.63
C PHE A 117 -2.65 -8.07 23.38
N PRO A 118 -3.71 -7.31 23.08
CA PRO A 118 -4.98 -7.36 23.82
C PRO A 118 -5.62 -8.75 23.84
N ASP A 119 -6.03 -9.24 25.01
CA ASP A 119 -6.54 -10.61 25.19
C ASP A 119 -7.83 -10.95 24.46
N ASN A 120 -8.63 -9.95 24.14
CA ASN A 120 -9.91 -10.11 23.46
C ASN A 120 -9.77 -10.27 21.95
N ILE A 121 -8.60 -10.06 21.36
CA ILE A 121 -8.39 -10.23 19.92
C ILE A 121 -8.20 -11.70 19.59
N ILE A 122 -9.08 -12.19 18.70
CA ILE A 122 -9.05 -13.52 18.12
C ILE A 122 -8.78 -13.39 16.63
N VAL A 123 -7.85 -14.21 16.14
CA VAL A 123 -7.61 -14.43 14.72
C VAL A 123 -7.86 -15.92 14.47
N PRO A 124 -8.97 -16.30 13.82
CA PRO A 124 -9.33 -17.69 13.65
C PRO A 124 -8.21 -18.52 13.00
N ASP A 125 -8.20 -19.82 13.29
CA ASP A 125 -7.37 -20.75 12.53
C ASP A 125 -7.83 -20.81 11.06
N ALA A 126 -6.95 -21.31 10.21
CA ALA A 126 -7.37 -21.81 8.91
C ALA A 126 -8.27 -23.04 9.09
N THR A 127 -9.14 -23.29 8.11
CA THR A 127 -10.11 -24.38 8.15
C THR A 127 -10.02 -25.23 6.88
N LYS A 128 -10.21 -26.55 7.00
CA LYS A 128 -10.36 -27.42 5.82
C LYS A 128 -11.78 -27.42 5.26
N VAL A 129 -12.78 -27.26 6.13
CA VAL A 129 -14.21 -27.26 5.76
C VAL A 129 -14.96 -26.17 6.56
N PRO A 130 -15.51 -25.14 5.90
CA PRO A 130 -15.21 -24.75 4.53
C PRO A 130 -13.71 -24.47 4.35
N PHE A 131 -13.18 -24.66 3.14
CA PHE A 131 -11.75 -24.44 2.90
C PHE A 131 -11.42 -22.95 3.02
N SER A 132 -10.52 -22.60 3.94
CA SER A 132 -10.03 -21.24 4.15
C SER A 132 -8.61 -21.30 4.70
N THR A 133 -7.63 -20.93 3.88
CA THR A 133 -6.21 -20.95 4.26
C THR A 133 -5.53 -19.59 3.96
N PRO A 134 -6.13 -18.46 4.35
CA PRO A 134 -5.61 -17.13 3.99
C PRO A 134 -4.20 -16.92 4.55
N ASN A 135 -3.35 -16.18 3.83
CA ASN A 135 -1.98 -15.91 4.27
C ASN A 135 -1.94 -15.13 5.59
N ASN A 136 -2.98 -14.33 5.91
CA ASN A 136 -3.07 -13.56 7.15
C ASN A 136 -1.77 -12.82 7.45
N ALA A 137 -1.17 -12.20 6.43
CA ALA A 137 0.02 -11.38 6.62
C ALA A 137 -0.32 -10.26 7.60
N SER A 138 0.60 -9.97 8.53
CA SER A 138 0.29 -9.09 9.64
C SER A 138 1.46 -8.21 10.03
N ALA A 139 1.14 -7.03 10.55
CA ALA A 139 2.10 -6.08 11.05
C ALA A 139 1.67 -5.49 12.39
N PHE A 140 2.59 -5.45 13.33
CA PHE A 140 2.41 -4.96 14.69
C PHE A 140 3.33 -3.77 14.90
N LEU A 141 2.75 -2.56 15.01
CA LEU A 141 3.50 -1.39 15.41
C LEU A 141 3.77 -1.47 16.91
N MET A 142 5.05 -1.61 17.26
CA MET A 142 5.49 -1.74 18.64
C MET A 142 5.19 -0.47 19.46
N PRO A 143 5.13 -0.56 20.80
CA PRO A 143 4.80 0.60 21.65
C PRO A 143 5.78 1.78 21.54
N ASP A 144 6.98 1.57 21.01
CA ASP A 144 7.92 2.65 20.68
C ASP A 144 7.49 3.52 19.49
N GLY A 145 6.42 3.12 18.79
CA GLY A 145 5.87 3.82 17.64
C GLY A 145 6.78 3.83 16.41
N LYS A 146 7.86 3.04 16.38
CA LYS A 146 8.86 3.08 15.33
C LYS A 146 9.03 1.73 14.64
N ARG A 147 9.04 0.64 15.40
CA ARG A 147 9.35 -0.68 14.86
C ARG A 147 8.10 -1.47 14.55
N LEU A 148 8.15 -2.19 13.43
CA LEU A 148 7.14 -3.15 13.01
C LEU A 148 7.67 -4.57 13.21
N VAL A 149 6.91 -5.40 13.93
CA VAL A 149 7.05 -6.86 13.85
C VAL A 149 6.06 -7.36 12.79
N GLN A 150 6.50 -8.24 11.90
CA GLN A 150 5.65 -8.78 10.84
C GLN A 150 5.60 -10.31 10.93
N LEU A 151 4.39 -10.87 10.90
CA LEU A 151 4.13 -12.30 11.03
C LEU A 151 3.26 -12.82 9.88
N SER A 152 3.48 -14.07 9.46
CA SER A 152 2.54 -14.82 8.64
C SER A 152 2.69 -16.35 8.88
N PRO A 153 1.58 -17.12 8.95
CA PRO A 153 0.22 -16.63 8.89
C PRO A 153 -0.22 -16.25 10.30
N LEU A 154 -0.90 -15.12 10.47
CA LEU A 154 -1.39 -14.79 11.80
C LEU A 154 -2.52 -15.74 12.21
N ALA A 155 -2.41 -16.32 13.40
CA ALA A 155 -3.51 -16.95 14.11
C ALA A 155 -3.43 -16.72 15.62
N ARG A 156 -4.60 -16.70 16.26
CA ARG A 156 -4.79 -16.69 17.72
C ARG A 156 -6.19 -17.21 18.04
N CYS A 157 -6.26 -18.48 18.41
CA CYS A 157 -7.52 -19.19 18.50
C CYS A 157 -8.26 -19.05 19.83
N GLN A 158 -7.64 -18.50 20.87
CA GLN A 158 -8.23 -18.40 22.22
C GLN A 158 -7.95 -17.04 22.85
N PRO A 159 -8.91 -16.47 23.62
CA PRO A 159 -8.68 -15.24 24.37
C PRO A 159 -7.53 -15.41 25.34
N GLY A 160 -6.61 -14.45 25.38
CA GLY A 160 -5.40 -14.56 26.22
C GLY A 160 -4.41 -15.65 25.80
N GLY A 161 -4.68 -16.38 24.71
CA GLY A 161 -3.76 -17.39 24.18
C GLY A 161 -2.52 -16.78 23.52
N SER A 162 -1.57 -17.66 23.18
CA SER A 162 -0.39 -17.32 22.39
C SER A 162 -0.73 -16.81 21.00
N ILE A 163 0.22 -16.11 20.39
CA ILE A 163 0.16 -15.66 19.00
C ILE A 163 0.92 -16.67 18.14
N TYR A 164 0.40 -16.96 16.94
CA TYR A 164 1.03 -17.86 16.00
C TYR A 164 1.34 -17.16 14.69
N GLY A 165 2.55 -17.38 14.16
CA GLY A 165 3.01 -16.87 12.89
C GLY A 165 4.53 -16.90 12.78
N PHE A 166 5.06 -17.21 11.60
CA PHE A 166 6.49 -17.08 11.37
C PHE A 166 6.88 -15.61 11.35
N ARG A 167 7.92 -15.29 12.10
CA ARG A 167 8.49 -13.94 12.15
C ARG A 167 9.35 -13.70 10.92
N TYR A 168 9.13 -12.59 10.22
CA TYR A 168 10.07 -12.14 9.20
C TYR A 168 11.45 -11.93 9.82
N SER A 169 12.51 -12.29 9.08
CA SER A 169 13.89 -11.94 9.38
C SER A 169 14.70 -11.94 8.09
N SER A 170 15.84 -11.25 8.10
CA SER A 170 16.78 -11.26 6.98
C SER A 170 18.22 -11.08 7.47
N PRO A 171 19.25 -11.36 6.65
CA PRO A 171 20.63 -11.09 7.04
C PRO A 171 20.91 -9.63 7.41
N THR A 172 20.20 -8.67 6.80
CA THR A 172 20.34 -7.24 7.08
C THR A 172 19.46 -6.75 8.23
N GLU A 173 18.39 -7.48 8.54
CA GLU A 173 17.46 -7.22 9.64
C GLU A 173 17.29 -8.51 10.45
N PRO A 174 18.31 -8.92 11.24
CA PRO A 174 18.33 -10.21 11.91
C PRO A 174 17.31 -10.29 13.05
N ASP A 175 16.92 -9.14 13.63
CA ASP A 175 15.79 -9.05 14.54
C ASP A 175 14.45 -8.95 13.79
N GLY A 176 14.44 -8.90 12.46
CA GLY A 176 13.21 -8.85 11.67
C GLY A 176 12.31 -7.64 11.93
N MET A 177 12.79 -6.61 12.63
CA MET A 177 12.02 -5.42 12.93
C MET A 177 12.23 -4.38 11.83
N ILE A 178 11.14 -3.93 11.22
CA ILE A 178 11.21 -2.90 10.16
C ILE A 178 10.89 -1.53 10.74
N ASP A 179 11.70 -0.53 10.40
CA ASP A 179 11.42 0.87 10.73
C ASP A 179 10.25 1.40 9.89
N ILE A 180 9.18 1.86 10.56
CA ILE A 180 7.99 2.42 9.91
C ILE A 180 8.27 3.73 9.16
N TYR A 181 9.40 4.39 9.42
CA TYR A 181 9.89 5.55 8.67
C TYR A 181 10.81 5.15 7.50
N GLY A 182 11.22 3.89 7.44
CA GLY A 182 12.17 3.37 6.45
C GLY A 182 11.54 3.10 5.08
N ALA A 183 12.24 2.36 4.23
CA ALA A 183 11.78 2.06 2.87
C ALA A 183 10.62 1.06 2.82
N GLY A 184 10.38 0.28 3.88
CA GLY A 184 9.36 -0.77 3.89
C GLY A 184 9.67 -1.93 2.96
N ILE A 185 10.95 -2.18 2.66
CA ILE A 185 11.39 -3.39 1.95
C ILE A 185 11.59 -4.49 2.99
N GLY A 186 11.08 -5.69 2.72
CA GLY A 186 11.09 -6.78 3.69
C GLY A 186 9.77 -6.93 4.45
N GLY A 187 9.30 -8.16 4.60
CA GLY A 187 8.12 -8.49 5.39
C GLY A 187 7.67 -9.93 5.25
N ALA A 188 6.51 -10.22 5.84
CA ALA A 188 6.03 -11.59 6.03
C ALA A 188 5.13 -12.10 4.88
N HIS A 189 5.06 -11.42 3.74
CA HIS A 189 4.64 -12.08 2.49
C HIS A 189 5.75 -13.01 2.04
N PHE A 190 5.86 -14.19 2.63
CA PHE A 190 7.08 -15.00 2.56
C PHE A 190 7.47 -15.48 1.16
N GLY A 191 6.55 -15.48 0.19
CA GLY A 191 6.90 -15.67 -1.21
C GLY A 191 7.87 -14.57 -1.66
N SER A 192 7.38 -13.33 -1.75
CA SER A 192 8.21 -12.19 -2.21
C SER A 192 9.17 -11.62 -1.17
N ARG A 193 8.90 -11.93 0.10
CA ARG A 193 9.40 -11.28 1.32
C ARG A 193 9.12 -9.79 1.37
N LEU A 194 8.01 -9.34 0.79
CA LEU A 194 7.56 -7.94 0.84
C LEU A 194 6.76 -7.61 2.10
N SER A 195 6.60 -6.31 2.35
CA SER A 195 5.95 -5.75 3.54
C SER A 195 4.49 -6.20 3.67
N SER A 196 4.13 -6.69 4.85
CA SER A 196 2.76 -7.03 5.23
C SER A 196 1.85 -5.80 5.33
N ILE A 197 2.36 -4.60 5.61
CA ILE A 197 1.52 -3.38 5.73
C ILE A 197 1.67 -2.41 4.55
N GLY A 198 2.79 -2.49 3.83
CA GLY A 198 3.02 -1.65 2.64
C GLY A 198 2.11 -2.08 1.51
N GLY A 199 1.35 -1.15 0.95
CA GLY A 199 0.50 -1.37 -0.22
C GLY A 199 -0.80 -2.13 0.02
N SER A 200 -1.14 -2.42 1.27
CA SER A 200 -2.44 -2.96 1.65
C SER A 200 -3.52 -1.90 1.52
N ILE A 201 -4.65 -2.24 0.88
CA ILE A 201 -5.82 -1.36 0.87
C ILE A 201 -6.34 -1.23 2.31
N ARG A 202 -6.50 0.01 2.78
CA ARG A 202 -6.91 0.33 4.15
C ARG A 202 -8.40 0.60 4.25
N LYS A 203 -8.91 0.50 5.48
CA LYS A 203 -10.28 0.93 5.78
C LYS A 203 -10.52 2.38 5.33
N GLY A 204 -11.63 2.61 4.65
CA GLY A 204 -12.07 3.87 4.08
C GLY A 204 -11.59 4.12 2.66
N GLU A 205 -10.61 3.37 2.16
CA GLU A 205 -9.98 3.66 0.86
C GLU A 205 -10.81 3.23 -0.34
N LEU A 206 -11.66 2.21 -0.24
CA LEU A 206 -12.54 1.82 -1.34
C LEU A 206 -13.83 2.64 -1.38
N ILE A 207 -14.28 3.16 -0.24
CA ILE A 207 -15.60 3.79 -0.10
C ILE A 207 -15.55 5.31 0.06
N GLY A 208 -14.46 5.87 0.59
CA GLY A 208 -14.36 7.28 0.90
C GLY A 208 -14.20 8.16 -0.33
N ASN A 209 -14.26 9.49 -0.16
CA ASN A 209 -14.11 10.42 -1.29
C ASN A 209 -12.64 10.71 -1.65
N LYS A 210 -11.68 10.26 -0.84
CA LYS A 210 -10.24 10.46 -1.10
C LYS A 210 -9.71 9.37 -2.03
N PRO A 211 -8.76 9.67 -2.94
CA PRO A 211 -8.10 8.65 -3.73
C PRO A 211 -7.23 7.76 -2.85
N ILE A 212 -6.92 6.55 -3.34
CA ILE A 212 -5.85 5.71 -2.82
C ILE A 212 -4.53 6.29 -3.31
N ARG A 213 -3.55 6.48 -2.41
CA ARG A 213 -2.34 7.27 -2.68
C ARG A 213 -1.04 6.50 -2.49
N HIS A 214 -1.08 5.21 -2.74
CA HIS A 214 0.07 4.32 -2.58
C HIS A 214 -0.03 3.19 -3.61
N ALA A 215 1.10 2.54 -3.89
CA ALA A 215 1.14 1.34 -4.70
C ALA A 215 0.38 0.22 -3.98
N LEU A 216 -0.31 -0.63 -4.72
CA LEU A 216 -1.09 -1.73 -4.17
C LEU A 216 -0.28 -3.04 -4.08
N LYS A 217 -0.86 -4.04 -3.43
CA LYS A 217 -0.37 -5.43 -3.47
C LYS A 217 -1.36 -6.30 -4.21
N VAL A 218 -0.83 -7.20 -5.05
CA VAL A 218 -1.63 -8.17 -5.79
C VAL A 218 -1.01 -9.56 -5.74
N LEU A 219 -1.85 -10.58 -5.88
CA LEU A 219 -1.44 -11.96 -6.12
C LEU A 219 -2.06 -12.45 -7.42
N ILE A 220 -1.31 -13.25 -8.16
CA ILE A 220 -1.74 -13.90 -9.41
C ILE A 220 -1.25 -15.35 -9.42
N TRP A 221 -1.85 -16.18 -10.28
CA TRP A 221 -1.49 -17.60 -10.35
C TRP A 221 -0.06 -17.82 -10.89
N GLY A 222 0.83 -18.31 -10.02
CA GLY A 222 2.24 -18.58 -10.28
C GLY A 222 2.46 -19.54 -11.44
N GLU A 223 1.73 -20.67 -11.43
CA GLU A 223 1.74 -21.68 -12.50
C GLU A 223 1.53 -21.06 -13.88
N LYS A 224 0.60 -20.10 -13.98
CA LYS A 224 0.24 -19.51 -15.27
C LYS A 224 1.12 -18.32 -15.65
N TYR A 225 1.48 -17.47 -14.69
CA TYR A 225 2.00 -16.14 -14.98
C TYR A 225 3.41 -15.88 -14.46
N LEU A 226 3.79 -16.41 -13.30
CA LEU A 226 5.09 -16.10 -12.71
C LEU A 226 6.17 -16.95 -13.36
N HIS A 227 7.28 -16.31 -13.74
CA HIS A 227 8.38 -16.99 -14.39
C HIS A 227 9.44 -17.45 -13.37
N TYR A 228 9.98 -18.64 -13.59
CA TYR A 228 11.22 -19.07 -12.96
C TYR A 228 12.21 -19.64 -13.99
N SER A 229 13.48 -19.32 -13.79
CA SER A 229 14.62 -20.04 -14.36
C SER A 229 15.81 -19.95 -13.42
N LYS A 230 16.86 -20.76 -13.63
CA LYS A 230 18.09 -20.66 -12.83
C LYS A 230 18.73 -19.27 -12.88
N SER A 231 18.58 -18.54 -13.98
CA SER A 231 19.06 -17.16 -14.15
C SER A 231 18.09 -16.10 -13.62
N ILE A 232 16.80 -16.43 -13.47
CA ILE A 232 15.74 -15.53 -12.99
C ILE A 232 14.95 -16.30 -11.92
N PRO A 233 15.39 -16.26 -10.65
CA PRO A 233 14.92 -17.17 -9.61
C PRO A 233 13.52 -16.84 -9.05
N GLY A 234 12.62 -16.30 -9.88
CA GLY A 234 11.23 -16.05 -9.50
C GLY A 234 10.94 -14.71 -8.85
N PHE A 235 11.92 -13.80 -8.76
CA PHE A 235 11.71 -12.48 -8.17
C PHE A 235 12.60 -11.38 -8.76
N ARG A 236 12.16 -10.13 -8.58
CA ARG A 236 12.93 -8.91 -8.87
C ARG A 236 12.64 -7.83 -7.83
N TRP A 237 13.49 -6.81 -7.75
CA TRP A 237 13.31 -5.69 -6.82
C TRP A 237 11.89 -5.08 -6.93
N PRO A 238 11.20 -4.78 -5.81
CA PRO A 238 11.70 -4.76 -4.43
C PRO A 238 11.63 -6.10 -3.68
N ALA A 239 11.09 -7.17 -4.29
CA ALA A 239 11.08 -8.48 -3.67
C ALA A 239 12.53 -8.98 -3.45
N THR A 240 12.71 -9.72 -2.36
CA THR A 240 14.01 -10.28 -1.95
C THR A 240 14.02 -11.80 -1.89
N GLY A 241 12.95 -12.41 -2.37
CA GLY A 241 12.78 -13.85 -2.47
C GLY A 241 11.64 -14.18 -3.42
N ALA A 242 11.53 -15.48 -3.70
CA ALA A 242 10.35 -16.10 -4.28
C ALA A 242 9.90 -17.25 -3.37
N ASP A 243 8.71 -17.79 -3.61
CA ASP A 243 8.28 -19.04 -2.99
C ASP A 243 9.35 -20.12 -3.14
N ASN A 244 9.56 -20.93 -2.10
CA ASN A 244 10.58 -21.98 -2.09
C ASN A 244 10.33 -23.07 -3.15
N TYR A 245 9.10 -23.18 -3.63
CA TYR A 245 8.66 -24.08 -4.68
C TYR A 245 8.61 -23.44 -6.07
N ALA A 246 9.08 -22.18 -6.22
CA ALA A 246 9.03 -21.46 -7.50
C ALA A 246 9.65 -22.25 -8.66
N ALA A 247 10.73 -22.99 -8.42
CA ALA A 247 11.39 -23.80 -9.46
C ALA A 247 10.48 -24.84 -10.10
N ASP A 248 9.50 -25.35 -9.35
CA ASP A 248 8.63 -26.46 -9.75
C ASP A 248 7.20 -26.00 -10.12
N HIS A 249 6.84 -24.73 -9.87
CA HIS A 249 5.48 -24.22 -10.02
C HIS A 249 5.38 -22.87 -10.73
N TYR A 250 6.47 -22.17 -11.00
CA TYR A 250 6.40 -20.89 -11.73
C TYR A 250 6.70 -21.15 -13.21
N HIS A 251 5.65 -21.50 -13.96
CA HIS A 251 5.74 -21.88 -15.37
C HIS A 251 5.34 -20.76 -16.35
N GLY A 252 5.20 -19.53 -15.84
CA GLY A 252 5.02 -18.33 -16.64
C GLY A 252 6.13 -18.13 -17.67
N LYS A 253 5.74 -17.69 -18.88
CA LYS A 253 6.66 -17.54 -20.02
C LYS A 253 7.34 -16.18 -20.10
N ASN A 254 6.83 -15.17 -19.39
CA ASN A 254 7.37 -13.81 -19.44
C ASN A 254 8.45 -13.64 -18.35
N PRO A 255 9.75 -13.57 -18.70
CA PRO A 255 10.82 -13.48 -17.71
C PRO A 255 10.81 -12.20 -16.87
N ALA A 256 10.08 -11.17 -17.31
CA ALA A 256 9.91 -9.94 -16.55
C ALA A 256 8.78 -10.00 -15.51
N LEU A 257 7.90 -11.01 -15.59
CA LEU A 257 6.75 -11.20 -14.71
C LEU A 257 7.08 -12.21 -13.61
N VAL A 258 7.52 -11.69 -12.49
CA VAL A 258 7.98 -12.43 -11.30
C VAL A 258 7.49 -11.74 -10.03
N GLN A 259 7.66 -12.34 -8.85
CA GLN A 259 7.35 -11.63 -7.61
C GLN A 259 8.17 -10.34 -7.49
N GLY A 260 7.55 -9.28 -6.96
CA GLY A 260 8.11 -7.93 -6.92
C GLY A 260 8.02 -7.15 -8.24
N SER A 261 7.46 -7.72 -9.31
CA SER A 261 7.18 -6.92 -10.51
C SER A 261 6.15 -5.83 -10.21
N LEU A 262 6.45 -4.60 -10.62
CA LEU A 262 5.51 -3.49 -10.57
C LEU A 262 4.60 -3.55 -11.81
N LEU A 263 3.31 -3.72 -11.57
CA LEU A 263 2.25 -3.68 -12.56
C LEU A 263 1.55 -2.33 -12.52
N ALA A 264 1.26 -1.72 -13.66
CA ALA A 264 0.53 -0.47 -13.72
C ALA A 264 -0.35 -0.39 -14.97
N ILE A 265 -1.43 0.38 -14.87
CA ILE A 265 -2.27 0.73 -16.01
C ILE A 265 -1.56 1.86 -16.79
N PRO A 266 -1.33 1.71 -18.12
CA PRO A 266 -0.73 2.77 -18.92
C PRO A 266 -1.54 4.08 -18.87
N PRO A 267 -0.87 5.26 -18.99
CA PRO A 267 -1.52 6.55 -18.88
C PRO A 267 -2.50 6.87 -20.03
N SER A 268 -2.45 6.12 -21.12
CA SER A 268 -3.37 6.24 -22.26
C SER A 268 -4.74 5.61 -21.99
N GLU A 269 -4.83 4.72 -21.00
CA GLU A 269 -6.10 4.09 -20.63
C GLU A 269 -6.98 5.04 -19.83
N THR A 270 -8.30 4.87 -19.94
CA THR A 270 -9.30 5.70 -19.26
C THR A 270 -10.40 4.83 -18.69
N GLU A 271 -11.11 5.28 -17.65
CA GLU A 271 -12.28 4.54 -17.14
C GLU A 271 -13.28 4.18 -18.25
N ALA A 272 -13.43 5.07 -19.24
CA ALA A 272 -14.33 4.89 -20.37
C ALA A 272 -13.83 3.83 -21.36
N SER A 273 -12.52 3.73 -21.64
CA SER A 273 -11.97 2.69 -22.53
C SER A 273 -12.19 1.28 -21.97
N LEU A 274 -12.15 1.15 -20.64
CA LEU A 274 -12.47 -0.09 -19.93
C LEU A 274 -13.97 -0.30 -19.67
N ASN A 275 -14.81 0.72 -19.88
CA ASN A 275 -16.23 0.69 -19.49
C ASN A 275 -16.41 0.24 -18.02
N LEU A 276 -15.68 0.88 -17.10
CA LEU A 276 -15.78 0.60 -15.66
C LEU A 276 -17.10 1.15 -15.11
N LYS A 277 -17.82 0.31 -14.39
CA LYS A 277 -19.17 0.62 -13.87
C LYS A 277 -19.16 0.97 -12.39
N THR A 278 -18.39 0.22 -11.61
CA THR A 278 -18.46 0.26 -10.15
C THR A 278 -17.56 1.36 -9.57
N PRO A 279 -18.02 2.09 -8.53
CA PRO A 279 -17.22 3.15 -7.91
C PRO A 279 -15.87 2.64 -7.38
N ALA A 280 -15.86 1.45 -6.76
CA ALA A 280 -14.64 0.88 -6.22
C ALA A 280 -13.61 0.53 -7.30
N ALA A 281 -14.03 -0.04 -8.44
CA ALA A 281 -13.11 -0.34 -9.52
C ALA A 281 -12.50 0.93 -10.16
N LYS A 282 -13.26 2.03 -10.20
CA LYS A 282 -12.73 3.34 -10.64
C LYS A 282 -11.65 3.88 -9.71
N LYS A 283 -11.83 3.69 -8.39
CA LYS A 283 -10.77 4.05 -7.41
C LYS A 283 -9.53 3.19 -7.58
N LEU A 284 -9.70 1.88 -7.77
CA LEU A 284 -8.59 0.96 -8.05
C LEU A 284 -7.90 1.32 -9.37
N PHE A 285 -8.64 1.64 -10.42
CA PHE A 285 -8.10 2.10 -11.71
C PHE A 285 -7.13 3.27 -11.52
N HIS A 286 -7.55 4.32 -10.81
CA HIS A 286 -6.68 5.47 -10.55
C HIS A 286 -5.46 5.11 -9.71
N ALA A 287 -5.62 4.28 -8.68
CA ALA A 287 -4.50 3.80 -7.87
C ALA A 287 -3.47 3.04 -8.72
N LEU A 288 -3.94 2.14 -9.60
CA LEU A 288 -3.12 1.33 -10.49
C LEU A 288 -2.44 2.15 -11.60
N GLN A 289 -3.06 3.24 -12.04
CA GLN A 289 -2.45 4.16 -13.02
C GLN A 289 -1.42 5.10 -12.36
N ASP A 290 -1.73 5.59 -11.16
CA ASP A 290 -0.91 6.58 -10.47
C ASP A 290 0.27 5.98 -9.71
N TYR A 291 0.11 4.78 -9.14
CA TYR A 291 1.11 4.13 -8.27
C TYR A 291 1.41 2.68 -8.66
N GLY A 292 0.49 2.00 -9.33
CA GLY A 292 0.64 0.60 -9.71
C GLY A 292 0.41 -0.38 -8.54
N ALA A 293 0.79 -1.64 -8.75
CA ALA A 293 0.70 -2.72 -7.79
C ALA A 293 1.90 -3.67 -7.88
N TYR A 294 2.43 -4.10 -6.74
CA TYR A 294 3.48 -5.12 -6.67
C TYR A 294 2.87 -6.52 -6.51
N ILE A 295 3.41 -7.49 -7.24
CA ILE A 295 3.11 -8.91 -7.01
C ILE A 295 3.81 -9.37 -5.73
N VAL A 296 3.04 -9.79 -4.72
CA VAL A 296 3.60 -10.12 -3.40
C VAL A 296 3.60 -11.60 -3.05
N ASP A 297 2.68 -12.40 -3.60
CA ASP A 297 2.62 -13.84 -3.38
C ASP A 297 2.01 -14.54 -4.61
N ASP A 298 2.11 -15.87 -4.65
CA ASP A 298 1.38 -16.73 -5.59
C ASP A 298 -0.06 -16.96 -5.11
N ALA A 299 -1.03 -16.82 -6.02
CA ALA A 299 -2.44 -17.16 -5.78
C ALA A 299 -2.69 -18.67 -5.68
N TYR A 300 -1.83 -19.51 -6.26
CA TYR A 300 -1.88 -20.98 -6.34
C TYR A 300 -3.01 -21.60 -7.18
N TRP A 301 -3.97 -20.81 -7.64
CA TRP A 301 -5.07 -21.21 -8.54
C TRP A 301 -5.55 -20.02 -9.36
N ASP A 302 -6.52 -20.23 -10.27
CA ASP A 302 -7.00 -19.21 -11.22
C ASP A 302 -7.82 -18.08 -10.56
N CYS A 303 -7.11 -17.20 -9.86
CA CYS A 303 -7.65 -16.06 -9.14
C CYS A 303 -6.72 -14.83 -9.24
N HIS A 304 -7.32 -13.65 -9.15
CA HIS A 304 -6.63 -12.38 -8.93
C HIS A 304 -6.99 -11.79 -7.57
N TYR A 305 -5.99 -11.44 -6.77
CA TYR A 305 -6.20 -10.85 -5.45
C TYR A 305 -5.68 -9.42 -5.36
N PHE A 306 -6.36 -8.59 -4.57
CA PHE A 306 -5.74 -7.44 -3.90
C PHE A 306 -5.52 -7.78 -2.42
N SER A 307 -4.38 -7.40 -1.85
CA SER A 307 -4.20 -7.48 -0.40
C SER A 307 -4.85 -6.30 0.31
N MET A 308 -5.52 -6.57 1.42
CA MET A 308 -6.25 -5.53 2.15
C MET A 308 -6.41 -5.84 3.64
N GLU A 309 -6.54 -4.78 4.41
CA GLU A 309 -6.94 -4.82 5.82
C GLU A 309 -8.32 -5.48 5.96
N LYS A 310 -8.46 -6.42 6.90
CA LYS A 310 -9.73 -7.15 7.14
C LYS A 310 -10.95 -6.22 7.24
N GLU A 311 -10.82 -5.11 7.95
CA GLU A 311 -11.90 -4.14 8.13
C GLU A 311 -12.30 -3.42 6.83
N ALA A 312 -11.40 -3.32 5.85
CA ALA A 312 -11.72 -2.75 4.54
C ALA A 312 -12.66 -3.69 3.75
N LEU A 313 -12.47 -5.01 3.85
CA LEU A 313 -13.35 -5.99 3.23
C LEU A 313 -14.76 -5.92 3.83
N GLU A 314 -14.86 -5.87 5.16
CA GLU A 314 -16.15 -5.77 5.85
C GLU A 314 -16.87 -4.46 5.52
N GLU A 315 -16.14 -3.34 5.50
CA GLU A 315 -16.67 -2.03 5.14
C GLU A 315 -17.18 -1.99 3.69
N PHE A 316 -16.47 -2.63 2.75
CA PHE A 316 -16.89 -2.74 1.36
C PHE A 316 -18.26 -3.42 1.24
N GLN A 317 -18.41 -4.61 1.83
CA GLN A 317 -19.65 -5.37 1.78
C GLN A 317 -20.81 -4.58 2.41
N ASN A 318 -20.57 -3.96 3.57
CA ASN A 318 -21.58 -3.16 4.27
C ASN A 318 -22.01 -1.91 3.48
N THR A 319 -21.12 -1.33 2.68
CA THR A 319 -21.39 -0.11 1.92
C THR A 319 -22.10 -0.39 0.60
N TYR A 320 -21.63 -1.39 -0.15
CA TYR A 320 -22.13 -1.64 -1.51
C TYR A 320 -23.22 -2.71 -1.60
N GLY A 321 -23.38 -3.55 -0.56
CA GLY A 321 -24.37 -4.62 -0.53
C GLY A 321 -24.00 -5.85 -1.37
N TYR A 322 -22.82 -5.86 -2.00
CA TYR A 322 -22.25 -7.01 -2.71
C TYR A 322 -20.79 -7.26 -2.27
N GLY A 323 -20.29 -8.47 -2.53
CA GLY A 323 -18.97 -8.91 -2.09
C GLY A 323 -17.83 -8.33 -2.92
N PHE A 324 -16.70 -8.06 -2.26
CA PHE A 324 -15.44 -7.80 -2.96
C PHE A 324 -14.91 -9.07 -3.63
N GLN A 325 -15.24 -10.23 -3.05
CA GLN A 325 -14.77 -11.53 -3.49
C GLN A 325 -15.91 -12.31 -4.14
N ASP A 326 -15.79 -12.60 -5.43
CA ASP A 326 -16.85 -13.25 -6.21
C ASP A 326 -16.29 -13.86 -7.50
N THR A 327 -17.12 -14.67 -8.16
CA THR A 327 -16.88 -15.26 -9.50
C THR A 327 -17.71 -14.57 -10.59
N SER A 328 -18.60 -13.64 -10.20
CA SER A 328 -19.50 -12.95 -11.13
C SER A 328 -19.96 -11.59 -10.58
N GLY A 329 -20.72 -10.83 -11.39
CA GLY A 329 -21.25 -9.53 -11.01
C GLY A 329 -20.46 -8.34 -11.57
N GLU A 330 -21.02 -7.14 -11.47
CA GLU A 330 -20.43 -5.96 -12.11
C GLU A 330 -19.05 -5.60 -11.55
N PHE A 331 -18.86 -5.75 -10.23
CA PHE A 331 -17.56 -5.49 -9.61
C PHE A 331 -16.52 -6.53 -10.05
N TYR A 332 -16.88 -7.81 -10.11
CA TYR A 332 -15.99 -8.85 -10.63
C TYR A 332 -15.58 -8.57 -12.08
N GLU A 333 -16.52 -8.21 -12.97
CA GLU A 333 -16.18 -7.89 -14.35
C GLU A 333 -15.24 -6.68 -14.45
N ASP A 334 -15.46 -5.64 -13.65
CA ASP A 334 -14.55 -4.51 -13.59
C ASP A 334 -13.18 -4.89 -13.02
N PHE A 335 -13.14 -5.67 -11.94
CA PHE A 335 -11.92 -6.20 -11.34
C PHE A 335 -11.07 -6.95 -12.37
N MET A 336 -11.69 -7.83 -13.16
CA MET A 336 -10.99 -8.58 -14.20
C MET A 336 -10.43 -7.67 -15.29
N LYS A 337 -11.18 -6.67 -15.74
CA LYS A 337 -10.69 -5.68 -16.72
C LYS A 337 -9.47 -4.91 -16.20
N LEU A 338 -9.44 -4.57 -14.91
CA LEU A 338 -8.27 -3.93 -14.29
C LEU A 338 -7.02 -4.80 -14.46
N PHE A 339 -7.10 -6.08 -14.06
CA PHE A 339 -5.98 -7.02 -14.19
C PHE A 339 -5.56 -7.26 -15.64
N GLN A 340 -6.51 -7.39 -16.56
CA GLN A 340 -6.24 -7.57 -17.99
C GLN A 340 -5.54 -6.37 -18.64
N THR A 341 -5.62 -5.20 -18.00
CA THR A 341 -5.05 -3.93 -18.50
C THR A 341 -3.70 -3.61 -17.85
N LEU A 342 -3.23 -4.44 -16.92
CA LEU A 342 -1.94 -4.25 -16.28
C LEU A 342 -0.78 -4.57 -17.23
N TYR A 343 0.19 -3.66 -17.23
CA TYR A 343 1.48 -3.81 -17.89
C TYR A 343 2.59 -3.82 -16.84
N ILE A 344 3.70 -4.48 -17.15
CA ILE A 344 4.89 -4.48 -16.30
C ILE A 344 5.65 -3.18 -16.55
N VAL A 345 6.00 -2.46 -15.49
CA VAL A 345 6.93 -1.33 -15.54
C VAL A 345 8.35 -1.90 -15.49
N ASP A 346 8.91 -2.23 -16.65
CA ASP A 346 10.11 -3.08 -16.76
C ASP A 346 11.38 -2.40 -16.23
N ASN A 347 11.43 -1.07 -16.29
CA ASN A 347 12.51 -0.28 -15.74
C ASN A 347 12.30 0.13 -14.27
N ASN A 348 11.36 -0.52 -13.56
CA ASN A 348 11.26 -0.36 -12.11
C ASN A 348 12.46 -1.02 -11.41
N GLY A 349 13.13 -0.26 -10.54
CA GLY A 349 14.31 -0.71 -9.80
C GLY A 349 14.65 0.23 -8.67
N SER A 350 15.62 -0.13 -7.83
CA SER A 350 16.02 0.66 -6.65
C SER A 350 16.48 2.09 -6.97
N ASN A 351 16.96 2.33 -8.19
CA ASN A 351 17.41 3.65 -8.66
C ASN A 351 16.38 4.36 -9.57
N SER A 352 15.26 3.70 -9.87
CA SER A 352 14.23 4.15 -10.81
C SER A 352 12.85 3.64 -10.38
N ILE A 353 12.53 3.85 -9.10
CA ILE A 353 11.27 3.41 -8.49
C ILE A 353 10.10 4.03 -9.27
N GLY A 354 9.11 3.21 -9.64
CA GLY A 354 7.99 3.67 -10.47
C GLY A 354 8.36 3.93 -11.94
N GLY A 355 9.58 3.57 -12.37
CA GLY A 355 10.09 3.81 -13.73
C GLY A 355 10.90 5.10 -13.90
N GLY A 356 11.04 5.93 -12.85
CA GLY A 356 11.83 7.16 -12.88
C GLY A 356 11.20 8.31 -13.69
N GLY A 357 11.90 9.44 -13.79
CA GLY A 357 11.39 10.66 -14.41
C GLY A 357 10.53 11.49 -13.45
N THR A 358 9.52 12.20 -13.97
CA THR A 358 8.61 13.02 -13.17
C THR A 358 7.44 12.18 -12.65
N PRO A 359 7.21 12.11 -11.32
CA PRO A 359 6.08 11.38 -10.75
C PRO A 359 4.72 11.89 -11.25
N ARG A 360 3.80 10.98 -11.55
CA ARG A 360 2.42 11.30 -11.99
C ARG A 360 1.59 11.97 -10.90
N GLN A 361 1.92 11.70 -9.64
CA GLN A 361 1.30 12.32 -8.46
C GLN A 361 2.38 12.99 -7.60
N PRO A 362 2.03 13.93 -6.71
CA PRO A 362 2.95 14.41 -5.68
C PRO A 362 3.43 13.26 -4.80
N LEU A 363 4.68 13.34 -4.32
CA LEU A 363 5.18 12.39 -3.32
C LEU A 363 4.32 12.44 -2.05
N ALA A 364 4.28 11.29 -1.34
CA ALA A 364 3.61 11.21 -0.06
C ALA A 364 4.10 12.33 0.88
N PRO A 365 3.20 13.04 1.59
CA PRO A 365 3.61 14.06 2.56
C PRO A 365 4.49 13.44 3.67
N PRO A 366 5.26 14.24 4.42
CA PRO A 366 6.02 13.72 5.55
C PRO A 366 5.10 13.10 6.61
N ILE A 367 5.62 12.11 7.32
CA ILE A 367 4.96 11.57 8.52
C ILE A 367 4.95 12.66 9.59
N GLY A 368 3.79 12.87 10.23
CA GLY A 368 3.60 13.93 11.24
C GLY A 368 3.33 13.45 12.65
N ASN A 369 3.34 12.14 12.90
CA ASN A 369 3.02 11.57 14.20
C ASN A 369 3.91 10.42 14.58
#